data_AF-A0A2D7BU72-F1
#
_entry.id   AF-A0A2D7BU72-F1
#
_cell.length_a   1.000
_cell.length_b   1.000
_cell.length_c   1.000
_cell.angle_alpha   90.00
_cell.angle_beta   90.00
_cell.angle_gamma   90.00
#
_symmetry.space_group_name_H-M   'P 1'
#
loop_
_entity.id
_entity.type
_entity.pdbx_description
1 polymer ?
#
loop_
_entity_poly.entity_id
_entity_poly.type
_entity_poly.pdbx_seq_one_letter_code
_entity_poly.pdbx_strand_id
1 'polypeptide(L)'
;MITWGISALSHDAALAVVKDRQLVFASHSERYSRIKNDKYLNIRLLHEALAYGAPDRICYYEQPLKKLTRQLYARQWNTAGRVLSNYKHELRNHVNELGVQFGYKVNQINIPHHLSHAAAGYYTSKFREATIVVIDAIGEWETLTIWKAEDNKLTKLHS
;
A
#
# COMPACT_ATOMS: atom_id res chain seq x y z
N MET A 1 -1.85 16.56 -10.17
CA MET A 1 -2.54 15.63 -9.24
C MET A 1 -1.51 14.91 -8.40
N ILE A 2 -1.69 14.90 -7.08
CA ILE A 2 -0.80 14.26 -6.10
C ILE A 2 -1.47 13.00 -5.56
N THR A 3 -0.77 11.88 -5.65
CA THR A 3 -1.19 10.59 -5.11
C THR A 3 -0.17 10.11 -4.11
N TRP A 4 -0.64 9.70 -2.93
CA TRP A 4 0.20 9.01 -1.97
C TRP A 4 -0.04 7.51 -2.05
N GLY A 5 1.03 6.71 -2.18
CA GLY A 5 1.00 5.27 -1.98
C GLY A 5 1.41 4.96 -0.55
N ILE A 6 0.62 4.15 0.16
CA ILE A 6 0.88 3.81 1.57
C ILE A 6 0.83 2.30 1.78
N SER A 7 1.88 1.77 2.41
CA SER A 7 1.91 0.49 3.11
C SER A 7 1.96 0.74 4.62
N ALA A 8 1.12 0.06 5.41
CA ALA A 8 1.08 0.20 6.87
C ALA A 8 0.25 -0.91 7.53
N LEU A 9 0.25 -0.96 8.86
CA LEU A 9 -0.62 -1.75 9.72
C LEU A 9 -0.41 -3.27 9.69
N SER A 10 0.59 -3.76 8.96
CA SER A 10 1.08 -5.14 9.04
C SER A 10 2.56 -5.20 9.41
N HIS A 11 3.43 -4.84 8.48
CA HIS A 11 4.89 -4.74 8.58
C HIS A 11 5.37 -3.77 7.50
N ASP A 12 6.64 -3.34 7.57
CA ASP A 12 7.30 -2.51 6.54
C ASP A 12 6.46 -1.32 6.09
N ALA A 13 5.98 -0.53 7.05
CA ALA A 13 5.24 0.67 6.74
C ALA A 13 6.09 1.63 5.90
N ALA A 14 5.50 2.16 4.84
CA ALA A 14 6.18 3.00 3.87
C ALA A 14 5.20 3.98 3.22
N LEU A 15 5.74 5.09 2.72
CA LEU A 15 4.97 6.11 2.02
C LEU A 15 5.74 6.55 0.78
N ALA A 16 5.04 6.63 -0.34
CA ALA A 16 5.51 7.21 -1.60
C ALA A 16 4.59 8.36 -2.05
N VAL A 17 5.18 9.44 -2.58
CA VAL A 17 4.45 10.56 -3.17
C VAL A 17 4.71 10.58 -4.67
N VAL A 18 3.63 10.51 -5.43
CA VAL A 18 3.64 10.62 -6.89
C VAL A 18 2.93 11.91 -7.28
N LYS A 19 3.65 12.80 -7.98
CA LYS A 19 3.13 14.06 -8.49
C LYS A 19 3.27 14.07 -10.00
N ASP A 20 2.14 14.23 -10.70
CA ASP A 20 2.10 14.33 -12.16
C ASP A 20 2.88 13.20 -12.88
N ARG A 21 2.66 11.96 -12.40
CA ARG A 21 3.28 10.70 -12.88
C ARG A 21 4.77 10.54 -12.54
N GLN A 22 5.33 11.42 -11.73
CA GLN A 22 6.72 11.31 -11.24
C GLN A 22 6.73 10.91 -9.78
N LEU A 23 7.58 9.94 -9.43
CA LEU A 23 7.87 9.60 -8.04
C LEU A 23 8.78 10.68 -7.46
N VAL A 24 8.25 11.53 -6.59
CA VAL A 24 9.00 12.68 -6.01
C VAL A 24 9.53 12.41 -4.62
N PHE A 25 8.96 11.42 -3.91
CA PHE A 25 9.41 10.99 -2.59
C PHE A 25 9.01 9.55 -2.34
N ALA A 26 9.87 8.78 -1.65
CA ALA A 26 9.54 7.48 -1.11
C ALA A 26 10.46 7.13 0.06
N SER A 27 9.91 6.70 1.18
CA SER A 27 10.71 6.16 2.28
C SER A 27 9.93 5.18 3.15
N HIS A 28 10.68 4.30 3.81
CA HIS A 28 10.17 3.43 4.86
C HIS A 28 10.08 4.19 6.19
N SER A 29 9.10 3.81 7.01
CA SER A 29 8.85 4.34 8.36
C SER A 29 10.00 4.02 9.32
N GLU A 30 10.63 2.84 9.19
CA GLU A 30 11.74 2.42 10.04
C GLU A 30 12.96 3.36 10.01
N ARG A 31 13.14 4.14 8.92
CA ARG A 31 14.19 5.17 8.83
C ARG A 31 13.95 6.33 9.81
N TYR A 32 12.69 6.56 10.18
CA TYR A 32 12.25 7.60 11.10
C TYR A 32 12.00 7.08 12.51
N SER A 33 11.38 5.91 12.65
CA SER A 33 11.07 5.33 13.96
C SER A 33 12.26 4.63 14.59
N ARG A 34 13.25 4.20 13.79
CA ARG A 34 14.38 3.35 14.21
C ARG A 34 13.95 1.98 14.73
N ILE A 35 12.70 1.59 14.50
CA ILE A 35 12.18 0.25 14.78
C ILE A 35 12.25 -0.52 13.46
N LYS A 36 13.03 -1.59 13.42
CA LYS A 36 13.17 -2.40 12.20
C LYS A 36 11.83 -3.03 11.82
N ASN A 37 11.48 -2.95 10.54
CA ASN A 37 10.22 -3.44 9.96
C ASN A 37 8.97 -2.84 10.63
N ASP A 38 9.06 -1.59 11.08
CA ASP A 38 7.95 -0.92 11.77
C ASP A 38 6.67 -1.00 10.95
N LYS A 39 5.61 -1.51 11.57
CA LYS A 39 4.29 -1.64 10.94
C LYS A 39 3.49 -0.35 10.95
N TYR A 40 3.89 0.65 11.72
CA TYR A 40 3.17 1.92 11.82
C TYR A 40 3.88 3.01 11.03
N LEU A 41 3.11 3.90 10.39
CA LEU A 41 3.66 5.13 9.86
C LEU A 41 4.20 6.01 10.98
N ASN A 42 5.32 6.69 10.71
CA ASN A 42 5.90 7.68 11.59
C ASN A 42 5.39 9.08 11.23
N ILE A 43 5.10 9.92 12.23
CA ILE A 43 4.66 11.31 12.01
C ILE A 43 5.69 12.14 11.22
N ARG A 44 6.99 11.92 11.43
CA ARG A 44 8.05 12.64 10.69
C ARG A 44 8.06 12.27 9.21
N LEU A 45 7.82 11.00 8.88
CA LEU A 45 7.65 10.54 7.50
C LEU A 45 6.46 11.25 6.82
N LEU A 46 5.33 11.37 7.52
CA LEU A 46 4.16 12.07 7.00
C LEU A 46 4.45 13.56 6.77
N HIS A 47 5.10 14.23 7.71
CA HIS A 47 5.47 15.64 7.56
C HIS A 47 6.45 15.87 6.40
N GLU A 48 7.42 14.98 6.21
CA GLU A 48 8.33 15.07 5.07
C GLU A 48 7.60 14.85 3.75
N ALA A 49 6.69 13.88 3.69
CA ALA A 49 5.84 13.67 2.52
C ALA A 49 4.97 14.90 2.18
N LEU A 50 4.43 15.59 3.20
CA LEU A 50 3.64 16.82 3.02
C LEU A 50 4.45 17.95 2.38
N ALA A 51 5.78 17.99 2.58
CA ALA A 51 6.64 18.98 1.91
C ALA A 51 6.62 18.82 0.38
N TYR A 52 6.34 17.62 -0.13
CA TYR A 52 6.15 17.34 -1.56
C TYR A 52 4.69 17.55 -2.02
N GLY A 53 3.78 17.79 -1.07
CA GLY A 53 2.39 18.18 -1.29
C GLY A 53 1.37 17.19 -0.69
N ALA A 54 0.23 17.72 -0.27
CA ALA A 54 -0.89 16.95 0.24
C ALA A 54 -1.55 16.08 -0.86
N PRO A 55 -2.04 14.87 -0.53
CA PRO A 55 -2.63 13.97 -1.52
C PRO A 55 -4.04 14.39 -1.93
N ASP A 56 -4.33 14.34 -3.23
CA ASP A 56 -5.70 14.31 -3.75
C ASP A 56 -6.35 12.94 -3.47
N ARG A 57 -5.53 11.89 -3.49
CA ARG A 57 -5.93 10.51 -3.22
C ARG A 57 -4.82 9.71 -2.53
N ILE A 58 -5.22 8.68 -1.80
CA ILE A 58 -4.34 7.70 -1.17
C ILE A 58 -4.61 6.32 -1.78
N CYS A 59 -3.56 5.65 -2.23
CA CYS A 59 -3.58 4.25 -2.65
C CYS A 59 -3.02 3.38 -1.52
N TYR A 60 -3.86 2.55 -0.92
CA TYR A 60 -3.47 1.61 0.13
C TYR A 60 -3.18 0.24 -0.48
N TYR A 61 -2.09 -0.38 -0.03
CA TYR A 61 -1.47 -1.55 -0.65
C TYR A 61 -2.27 -2.86 -0.57
N GLU A 62 -3.32 -2.95 0.26
CA GLU A 62 -4.08 -4.19 0.46
C GLU A 62 -5.60 -4.00 0.35
N GLN A 63 -6.32 -5.09 0.08
CA GLN A 63 -7.79 -5.18 0.12
C GLN A 63 -8.29 -5.90 1.40
N PRO A 64 -8.72 -5.15 2.43
CA PRO A 64 -9.05 -5.72 3.75
C PRO A 64 -10.12 -6.80 3.73
N LEU A 65 -11.15 -6.66 2.90
CA LEU A 65 -12.23 -7.66 2.81
C LEU A 65 -11.74 -9.00 2.23
N LYS A 66 -10.88 -8.98 1.21
CA LYS A 66 -10.33 -10.23 0.64
C LYS A 66 -9.34 -10.89 1.61
N LYS A 67 -8.54 -10.08 2.30
CA LYS A 67 -7.68 -10.55 3.39
C LYS A 67 -8.52 -11.19 4.50
N LEU A 68 -9.63 -10.57 4.89
CA LEU A 68 -10.55 -11.11 5.89
C LEU A 68 -11.13 -12.46 5.47
N THR A 69 -11.58 -12.63 4.22
CA THR A 69 -12.11 -13.93 3.78
C THR A 69 -11.06 -15.04 3.89
N ARG A 70 -9.80 -14.74 3.57
CA ARG A 70 -8.69 -15.68 3.80
C ARG A 70 -8.48 -15.98 5.28
N GLN A 71 -8.48 -14.96 6.14
CA GLN A 71 -8.29 -15.13 7.58
C GLN A 71 -9.39 -16.02 8.18
N LEU A 72 -10.65 -15.85 7.76
CA LEU A 72 -11.77 -16.69 8.17
C LEU A 72 -11.59 -18.13 7.69
N TYR A 73 -11.21 -18.33 6.42
CA TYR A 73 -10.92 -19.66 5.87
C TYR A 73 -9.79 -20.37 6.63
N ALA A 74 -8.73 -19.64 6.96
CA ALA A 74 -7.59 -20.13 7.75
C ALA A 74 -7.87 -20.22 9.26
N ARG A 75 -9.12 -19.98 9.70
CA ARG A 75 -9.56 -20.05 11.11
C ARG A 75 -8.79 -19.09 12.04
N GLN A 76 -8.34 -17.95 11.50
CA GLN A 76 -7.66 -16.87 12.23
C GLN A 76 -8.66 -15.93 12.90
N TRP A 77 -9.54 -16.47 13.76
CA TRP A 77 -10.68 -15.75 14.34
C TRP A 77 -10.30 -14.48 15.11
N ASN A 78 -9.21 -14.53 15.87
CA ASN A 78 -8.73 -13.38 16.65
C ASN A 78 -8.34 -12.19 15.74
N THR A 79 -7.73 -12.47 14.59
CA THR A 79 -7.34 -11.44 13.62
C THR A 79 -8.54 -10.97 12.81
N ALA A 80 -9.41 -11.89 12.42
CA ALA A 80 -10.61 -11.60 11.63
C ALA A 80 -11.58 -10.66 12.38
N GLY A 81 -11.75 -10.85 13.69
CA GLY A 81 -12.58 -9.98 14.53
C GLY A 81 -12.12 -8.51 14.53
N ARG A 82 -10.80 -8.28 14.50
CA ARG A 82 -10.22 -6.92 14.42
C ARG A 82 -10.46 -6.27 13.06
N VAL A 83 -10.32 -7.03 11.98
CA VAL A 83 -10.57 -6.50 10.63
C VAL A 83 -12.05 -6.18 10.46
N LEU A 84 -12.96 -7.05 10.91
CA LEU A 84 -14.41 -6.82 10.83
C LEU A 84 -14.86 -5.51 11.48
N SER A 85 -14.26 -5.11 12.60
CA SER A 85 -14.64 -3.88 13.29
C SER A 85 -14.17 -2.61 12.58
N ASN A 86 -13.01 -2.62 11.90
CA ASN A 86 -12.36 -1.39 11.43
C ASN A 86 -11.93 -1.36 9.95
N TYR A 87 -12.20 -2.41 9.15
CA TYR A 87 -11.60 -2.59 7.81
C TYR A 87 -11.73 -1.41 6.83
N LYS A 88 -12.76 -0.56 6.94
CA LYS A 88 -12.96 0.60 6.05
C LYS A 88 -12.13 1.83 6.44
N HIS A 89 -11.67 1.89 7.69
CA HIS A 89 -11.14 3.12 8.26
C HIS A 89 -9.79 2.95 8.95
N GLU A 90 -9.20 1.75 9.00
CA GLU A 90 -7.92 1.53 9.72
C GLU A 90 -6.83 2.51 9.30
N LEU A 91 -6.56 2.66 7.99
CA LEU A 91 -5.54 3.59 7.50
C LEU A 91 -5.88 5.04 7.85
N ARG A 92 -7.14 5.45 7.62
CA ARG A 92 -7.59 6.82 7.91
C ARG A 92 -7.47 7.14 9.40
N ASN A 93 -7.88 6.21 10.27
CA ASN A 93 -7.79 6.35 11.72
C ASN A 93 -6.32 6.46 12.13
N HIS A 94 -5.45 5.59 11.61
CA HIS A 94 -4.01 5.65 11.87
C HIS A 94 -3.38 6.99 11.48
N VAL A 95 -3.69 7.52 10.29
CA VAL A 95 -3.18 8.84 9.85
C VAL A 95 -3.73 9.97 10.73
N ASN A 96 -5.01 9.91 11.12
CA ASN A 96 -5.62 10.89 12.02
C ASN A 96 -5.01 10.85 13.43
N GLU A 97 -4.72 9.66 13.97
CA GLU A 97 -4.08 9.45 15.27
C GLU A 97 -2.66 10.04 15.32
N LEU A 98 -1.98 10.09 14.18
CA LEU A 98 -0.69 10.77 14.02
C LEU A 98 -0.82 12.30 13.91
N GLY A 99 -2.03 12.86 14.06
CA GLY A 99 -2.28 14.30 14.06
C GLY A 99 -2.29 14.94 12.67
N VAL A 100 -2.29 14.15 11.59
CA VAL A 100 -2.39 14.67 10.22
C VAL A 100 -3.84 14.63 9.78
N GLN A 101 -4.44 15.81 9.61
CA GLN A 101 -5.77 15.97 9.08
C GLN A 101 -5.73 16.82 7.82
N PHE A 102 -6.39 16.33 6.78
CA PHE A 102 -6.58 17.10 5.56
C PHE A 102 -7.87 17.91 5.71
N GLY A 103 -7.85 19.20 5.35
CA GLY A 103 -9.02 20.08 5.37
C GLY A 103 -10.14 19.68 4.38
N TYR A 104 -10.00 18.54 3.73
CA TYR A 104 -10.92 17.96 2.76
C TYR A 104 -10.92 16.44 2.88
N LYS A 105 -11.96 15.79 2.33
CA LYS A 105 -12.05 14.33 2.30
C LYS A 105 -11.08 13.77 1.25
N VAL A 106 -10.00 13.14 1.69
CA VAL A 106 -9.08 12.41 0.80
C VAL A 106 -9.73 11.11 0.33
N ASN A 107 -9.67 10.85 -0.98
CA ASN A 107 -10.18 9.61 -1.55
C ASN A 107 -9.18 8.47 -1.33
N GLN A 108 -9.57 7.43 -0.60
CA GLN A 108 -8.76 6.22 -0.40
C GLN A 108 -9.18 5.14 -1.40
N ILE A 109 -8.20 4.52 -2.06
CA ILE A 109 -8.37 3.40 -2.98
C ILE A 109 -7.53 2.23 -2.49
N ASN A 110 -8.13 1.04 -2.36
CA ASN A 110 -7.45 -0.16 -1.92
C ASN A 110 -7.03 -1.01 -3.13
N ILE A 111 -5.73 -1.22 -3.29
CA ILE A 111 -5.10 -1.94 -4.40
C ILE A 111 -4.77 -3.36 -3.94
N PRO A 112 -4.91 -4.40 -4.79
CA PRO A 112 -4.43 -5.73 -4.45
C PRO A 112 -2.93 -5.76 -4.13
N HIS A 113 -2.53 -6.49 -3.10
CA HIS A 113 -1.13 -6.56 -2.62
C HIS A 113 -0.12 -6.90 -3.73
N HIS A 114 -0.38 -7.99 -4.46
CA HIS A 114 0.51 -8.40 -5.55
C HIS A 114 0.47 -7.46 -6.76
N LEU A 115 -0.64 -6.74 -6.97
CA LEU A 115 -0.68 -5.70 -8.00
C LEU A 115 0.24 -4.53 -7.60
N SER A 116 0.27 -4.15 -6.32
CA SER A 116 1.20 -3.14 -5.81
C SER A 116 2.65 -3.54 -6.03
N HIS A 117 3.03 -4.79 -5.75
CA HIS A 117 4.37 -5.32 -6.05
C HIS A 117 4.69 -5.29 -7.56
N ALA A 118 3.77 -5.77 -8.40
CA ALA A 118 3.98 -5.78 -9.84
C ALA A 118 4.11 -4.36 -10.42
N ALA A 119 3.26 -3.43 -9.96
CA ALA A 119 3.29 -2.02 -10.34
C ALA A 119 4.61 -1.35 -9.91
N ALA A 120 5.06 -1.59 -8.68
CA ALA A 120 6.33 -1.07 -8.21
C ALA A 120 7.49 -1.53 -9.11
N GLY A 121 7.59 -2.84 -9.39
CA GLY A 121 8.66 -3.38 -10.22
C GLY A 121 8.64 -2.85 -11.66
N TYR A 122 7.46 -2.80 -12.31
CA TYR A 122 7.36 -2.41 -13.72
C TYR A 122 7.44 -0.90 -13.93
N TYR A 123 6.67 -0.10 -13.20
CA TYR A 123 6.59 1.35 -13.44
C TYR A 123 7.84 2.11 -12.98
N THR A 124 8.71 1.49 -12.17
CA THR A 124 10.05 2.04 -11.87
C THR A 124 11.14 1.45 -12.75
N SER A 125 10.82 0.52 -13.66
CA SER A 125 11.76 -0.04 -14.62
C SER A 125 11.84 0.82 -15.89
N LYS A 126 12.80 0.50 -16.77
CA LYS A 126 12.92 1.09 -18.11
C LYS A 126 12.25 0.23 -19.19
N PHE A 127 11.61 -0.87 -18.82
CA PHE A 127 11.03 -1.81 -19.78
C PHE A 127 9.68 -1.33 -20.28
N ARG A 128 9.48 -1.38 -21.60
CA ARG A 128 8.17 -1.17 -22.22
C ARG A 128 7.27 -2.40 -22.08
N GLU A 129 7.88 -3.58 -22.16
CA GLU A 129 7.25 -4.88 -22.04
C GLU A 129 8.03 -5.76 -21.07
N ALA A 130 7.33 -6.50 -20.21
CA ALA A 130 7.96 -7.41 -19.25
C ALA A 130 7.01 -8.52 -18.81
N THR A 131 7.55 -9.70 -18.51
CA THR A 131 6.90 -10.68 -17.63
C THR A 131 7.33 -10.38 -16.20
N ILE A 132 6.34 -10.14 -15.34
CA ILE A 132 6.57 -9.85 -13.92
C ILE A 132 6.21 -11.09 -13.13
N VAL A 133 7.13 -11.54 -12.27
CA VAL A 133 6.87 -12.59 -11.29
C VAL A 133 6.94 -11.98 -9.91
N VAL A 134 5.82 -12.03 -9.18
CA VAL A 134 5.77 -11.62 -7.76
C VAL A 134 5.74 -12.90 -6.94
N ILE A 135 6.73 -13.07 -6.07
CA ILE A 135 6.84 -14.16 -5.11
C ILE A 135 6.88 -13.53 -3.73
N ASP A 136 5.90 -13.85 -2.90
CA ASP A 136 5.78 -13.31 -1.55
C ASP A 136 5.28 -14.41 -0.60
N ALA A 137 5.42 -14.19 0.70
CA ALA A 137 4.91 -15.11 1.70
C ALA A 137 3.39 -15.28 1.56
N ILE A 138 2.63 -14.16 1.58
CA ILE A 138 1.18 -14.17 1.40
C ILE A 138 0.61 -12.76 1.16
N GLY A 139 -0.18 -12.59 0.11
CA GLY A 139 -1.03 -11.43 -0.13
C GLY A 139 -2.43 -11.60 0.48
N GLU A 140 -3.46 -11.15 -0.24
CA GLU A 140 -4.84 -11.41 0.17
C GLU A 140 -5.21 -12.88 0.03
N TRP A 141 -4.84 -13.53 -1.06
CA TRP A 141 -4.98 -14.99 -1.27
C TRP A 141 -3.76 -15.61 -1.94
N GLU A 142 -3.03 -14.81 -2.71
CA GLU A 142 -1.92 -15.23 -3.54
C GLU A 142 -0.62 -15.35 -2.74
N THR A 143 0.22 -16.33 -3.09
CA THR A 143 1.64 -16.40 -2.67
C THR A 143 2.59 -16.21 -3.86
N LEU A 144 2.06 -16.37 -5.07
CA LEU A 144 2.76 -16.11 -6.32
C LEU A 144 1.77 -15.50 -7.31
N THR A 145 2.22 -14.54 -8.12
CA THR A 145 1.46 -14.11 -9.30
C THR A 145 2.39 -13.85 -10.48
N ILE A 146 1.90 -14.11 -11.68
CA ILE A 146 2.58 -13.78 -12.93
C ILE A 146 1.75 -12.76 -13.70
N TRP A 147 2.39 -11.71 -14.20
CA TRP A 147 1.75 -10.64 -14.95
C TRP A 147 2.45 -10.40 -16.29
N LYS A 148 1.66 -10.06 -17.31
CA LYS A 148 2.15 -9.42 -18.54
C LYS A 148 2.07 -7.91 -18.36
N ALA A 149 3.19 -7.24 -18.61
CA ALA A 149 3.26 -5.79 -18.73
C ALA A 149 3.54 -5.39 -20.18
N GLU A 150 2.72 -4.50 -20.72
CA GLU A 150 2.84 -3.99 -22.10
C GLU A 150 2.20 -2.60 -22.15
N ASP A 151 2.93 -1.62 -22.68
CA ASP A 151 2.41 -0.26 -22.92
C ASP A 151 1.68 0.38 -21.72
N ASN A 152 2.32 0.34 -20.55
CA ASN A 152 1.80 0.85 -19.27
C ASN A 152 0.59 0.08 -18.71
N LYS A 153 0.24 -1.07 -19.27
CA LYS A 153 -0.86 -1.92 -18.80
C LYS A 153 -0.33 -3.20 -18.15
N LEU A 154 -0.89 -3.54 -16.99
CA LEU A 154 -0.63 -4.80 -16.30
C LEU A 154 -1.84 -5.74 -16.46
N THR A 155 -1.59 -6.97 -16.88
CA THR A 155 -2.59 -8.05 -16.98
C THR A 155 -2.11 -9.25 -16.18
N LYS A 156 -2.89 -9.66 -15.18
CA LYS A 156 -2.58 -10.87 -14.38
C LYS A 156 -2.81 -12.11 -15.24
N LEU A 157 -1.81 -12.97 -15.34
CA LEU A 157 -1.89 -14.24 -16.07
C LEU A 157 -2.14 -15.43 -15.12
N HIS A 158 -1.48 -15.43 -13.96
CA HIS A 158 -1.56 -16.50 -12.96
C HIS A 158 -1.59 -15.94 -11.53
N SER A 159 -2.23 -16.67 -10.62
CA SER A 159 -2.31 -16.44 -9.15
C SER A 159 -2.46 -17.75 -8.40
#